data_AF-X1KGL7-F1
#
_entry.id   AF-X1KGL7-F1
#
_cell.length_a   1.000
_cell.length_b   1.000
_cell.length_c   1.000
_cell.angle_alpha   90.00
_cell.angle_beta   90.00
_cell.angle_gamma   90.00
#
_symmetry.space_group_name_H-M   'P 1'
#
loop_
_entity.id
_entity.type
_entity.pdbx_description
1 polymer ?
#
loop_
_entity_poly.entity_id
_entity_poly.type
_entity_poly.pdbx_seq_one_letter_code
_entity_poly.pdbx_strand_id
1 'polypeptide(L)'
;MRNLDNYIVLGKKYWWESLKVGAGAPPIKTEEGLLLIYHGVDENKIYRVGAALLDLDNPHQVIARSSEPISGPEEGYDFEIPNVKFPQGVIIKG
;
A
#
# COMPACT_ATOMS: atom_id res chain seq x y z
N MET A 1 2.59 9.45 -24.97
CA MET A 1 1.95 8.91 -23.76
C MET A 1 1.52 10.10 -22.90
N ARG A 2 0.27 10.57 -23.02
CA ARG A 2 -0.25 11.74 -22.30
C ARG A 2 -1.42 11.27 -21.40
N ASN A 3 -1.54 11.81 -20.20
CA ASN A 3 -2.66 11.65 -19.24
C ASN A 3 -2.68 10.38 -18.34
N LEU A 4 -1.54 9.78 -18.00
CA LEU A 4 -1.51 8.67 -17.03
C LEU A 4 -1.93 9.10 -15.62
N ASP A 5 -1.73 10.37 -15.28
CA ASP A 5 -2.04 10.93 -13.97
C ASP A 5 -3.52 10.77 -13.61
N ASN A 6 -4.42 10.77 -14.61
CA ASN A 6 -5.85 10.54 -14.43
C ASN A 6 -6.19 9.12 -13.93
N TYR A 7 -5.24 8.19 -14.02
CA TYR A 7 -5.41 6.80 -13.63
C TYR A 7 -4.60 6.43 -12.37
N ILE A 8 -3.96 7.41 -11.72
CA ILE A 8 -3.25 7.20 -10.46
C ILE A 8 -4.26 7.26 -9.31
N VAL A 9 -4.48 6.12 -8.65
CA VAL A 9 -5.33 6.03 -7.44
C VAL A 9 -4.53 6.38 -6.18
N LEU A 10 -3.31 5.83 -6.07
CA LEU A 10 -2.41 6.09 -4.95
C LEU A 10 -1.12 6.73 -5.46
N GLY A 11 -0.98 8.03 -5.20
CA GLY A 11 0.30 8.74 -5.26
C GLY A 11 1.04 8.70 -3.93
N LYS A 12 2.23 9.30 -3.89
CA LYS A 12 3.03 9.50 -2.67
C LYS A 12 2.39 10.58 -1.80
N LYS A 13 2.22 10.33 -0.51
CA LYS A 13 1.57 11.26 0.42
C LYS A 13 2.26 11.33 1.79
N TYR A 14 2.64 10.18 2.37
CA TYR A 14 3.26 10.10 3.70
C TYR A 14 4.79 9.87 3.65
N TRP A 15 5.46 10.06 4.79
CA TRP A 15 6.94 10.01 4.88
C TRP A 15 7.52 8.66 4.45
N TRP A 16 6.85 7.56 4.80
CA TRP A 16 7.30 6.19 4.56
C TRP A 16 7.04 5.69 3.12
N GLU A 17 6.42 6.53 2.29
CA GLU A 17 6.10 6.30 0.88
C GLU A 17 6.62 7.43 -0.03
N SER A 18 7.59 8.17 0.47
CA SER A 18 8.19 9.36 -0.14
C SER A 18 8.89 9.10 -1.47
N LEU A 19 9.42 7.89 -1.68
CA LEU A 19 10.10 7.50 -2.92
C LEU A 19 9.12 6.93 -3.94
N LYS A 20 8.32 5.92 -3.57
CA LYS A 20 7.30 5.31 -4.43
C LYS A 20 6.23 4.56 -3.64
N VAL A 21 5.10 4.32 -4.32
CA VAL A 21 3.97 3.50 -3.86
C VAL A 21 3.69 2.45 -4.93
N GLY A 22 3.29 1.26 -4.54
CA GLY A 22 2.78 0.26 -5.47
C GLY A 22 1.72 -0.62 -4.83
N ALA A 23 0.78 -1.06 -5.67
CA ALA A 23 -0.22 -2.04 -5.26
C ALA A 23 0.45 -3.32 -4.72
N GLY A 24 -0.18 -3.93 -3.73
CA GLY A 24 0.22 -5.22 -3.19
C GLY A 24 -0.71 -6.32 -3.67
N ALA A 25 -1.49 -6.86 -2.74
CA ALA A 25 -2.51 -7.86 -3.05
C ALA A 25 -3.71 -7.24 -3.80
N PRO A 26 -4.51 -8.06 -4.52
CA PRO A 26 -5.80 -7.62 -5.04
C PRO A 26 -6.68 -6.98 -3.94
N PRO A 27 -7.44 -5.90 -4.24
CA PRO A 27 -8.33 -5.29 -3.26
C PRO A 27 -9.37 -6.28 -2.71
N ILE A 28 -9.63 -6.19 -1.41
CA ILE A 28 -10.67 -6.95 -0.72
C ILE A 28 -11.93 -6.08 -0.65
N LYS A 29 -13.07 -6.61 -1.09
CA LYS A 29 -14.36 -5.94 -0.90
C LYS A 29 -14.84 -6.10 0.55
N THR A 30 -15.21 -4.99 1.18
CA THR A 30 -15.86 -4.92 2.50
C THR A 30 -17.15 -4.11 2.40
N GLU A 31 -17.88 -3.97 3.51
CA GLU A 31 -19.09 -3.11 3.56
C GLU A 31 -18.73 -1.61 3.50
N GLU A 32 -17.51 -1.26 3.92
CA GLU A 32 -16.97 0.10 3.99
C GLU A 32 -16.23 0.54 2.72
N GLY A 33 -15.90 -0.38 1.82
CA GLY A 33 -15.20 -0.07 0.57
C GLY A 33 -14.31 -1.19 0.04
N LEU A 34 -13.40 -0.84 -0.86
CA LEU A 34 -12.34 -1.74 -1.34
C LEU A 34 -11.08 -1.52 -0.50
N LEU A 35 -10.77 -2.48 0.37
CA LEU A 35 -9.55 -2.50 1.16
C LEU A 35 -8.36 -2.94 0.30
N LEU A 36 -7.42 -2.02 0.07
CA LEU A 36 -6.19 -2.25 -0.66
C LEU A 36 -5.00 -2.33 0.31
N ILE A 37 -4.33 -3.47 0.32
CA ILE A 37 -3.03 -3.64 0.99
C ILE A 37 -1.94 -3.32 -0.04
N TYR A 38 -1.10 -2.34 0.28
CA TYR A 38 -0.10 -1.80 -0.64
C TYR A 38 1.25 -1.64 0.06
N HIS A 39 2.31 -1.38 -0.72
CA HIS A 39 3.62 -1.02 -0.16
C HIS A 39 3.99 0.42 -0.48
N GLY A 40 4.67 1.04 0.48
CA GLY A 40 5.32 2.33 0.35
C GLY A 40 6.83 2.15 0.54
N VAL A 41 7.60 2.96 -0.17
CA VAL A 41 9.06 2.98 -0.08
C VAL A 41 9.51 4.39 0.28
N ASP A 42 10.35 4.50 1.29
CA ASP A 42 10.97 5.77 1.67
C ASP A 42 12.28 6.03 0.89
N GLU A 43 12.86 7.21 1.08
CA GLU A 43 14.14 7.60 0.47
C GLU A 43 15.32 6.69 0.87
N ASN A 44 15.22 6.01 2.02
CA ASN A 44 16.20 5.01 2.46
C ASN A 44 15.96 3.63 1.82
N LYS A 45 15.02 3.53 0.87
CA LYS A 45 14.63 2.30 0.17
C LYS A 45 14.05 1.22 1.10
N ILE A 46 13.44 1.63 2.22
CA ILE A 46 12.79 0.70 3.14
C ILE A 46 11.35 0.49 2.68
N TYR A 47 10.97 -0.75 2.36
CA TYR A 47 9.63 -1.12 1.95
C TYR A 47 8.79 -1.49 3.15
N ARG A 48 7.68 -0.77 3.33
CA ARG A 48 6.72 -1.02 4.40
C ARG A 48 5.33 -1.24 3.82
N VAL A 49 4.47 -1.88 4.59
CA VAL A 49 3.09 -2.19 4.25
C VAL A 49 2.17 -1.11 4.82
N GLY A 50 1.17 -0.71 4.04
CA GLY A 50 0.04 0.07 4.54
C GLY A 50 -1.29 -0.43 3.98
N ALA A 51 -2.35 0.26 4.39
CA ALA A 51 -3.71 -0.01 3.95
C ALA A 51 -4.38 1.26 3.43
N ALA A 52 -5.17 1.13 2.38
CA ALA A 52 -6.04 2.17 1.86
C ALA A 52 -7.44 1.61 1.69
N LEU A 53 -8.46 2.42 1.96
CA LEU A 53 -9.85 2.12 1.70
C LEU A 53 -10.29 2.99 0.52
N LEU A 54 -10.71 2.34 -0.57
CA LEU A 54 -11.23 3.00 -1.75
C LEU A 54 -12.76 2.92 -1.75
N ASP A 55 -13.39 3.92 -2.36
CA ASP A 55 -14.84 3.92 -2.52
C ASP A 55 -15.32 2.75 -3.39
N LEU A 56 -16.45 2.15 -3.00
CA LEU A 56 -16.97 0.94 -3.64
C LEU A 56 -17.61 1.24 -5.00
N ASP A 57 -18.27 2.39 -5.14
CA ASP A 57 -18.94 2.81 -6.36
C ASP A 57 -17.96 3.54 -7.30
N ASN A 58 -16.96 4.23 -6.73
CA ASN A 58 -15.91 4.91 -7.47
C ASN A 58 -14.49 4.62 -6.93
N PRO A 59 -13.81 3.55 -7.39
CA PRO A 59 -12.52 3.13 -6.86
C PRO A 59 -11.36 4.12 -7.12
N HIS A 60 -11.57 5.19 -7.90
CA HIS A 60 -10.62 6.29 -8.02
C HIS A 60 -10.55 7.17 -6.76
N GLN A 61 -11.56 7.10 -5.89
CA GLN A 61 -11.62 7.87 -4.67
C GLN A 61 -11.05 7.10 -3.48
N VAL A 62 -10.02 7.67 -2.85
CA VAL A 62 -9.46 7.16 -1.60
C VAL A 62 -10.25 7.74 -0.42
N ILE A 63 -10.98 6.89 0.30
CA ILE A 63 -11.74 7.26 1.50
C ILE A 63 -10.80 7.45 2.69
N ALA A 64 -9.90 6.49 2.90
CA ALA A 64 -8.96 6.49 4.00
C ALA A 64 -7.65 5.82 3.59
N ARG A 65 -6.55 6.17 4.26
CA ARG A 65 -5.23 5.56 4.06
C ARG A 65 -4.40 5.71 5.32
N SER A 66 -3.65 4.68 5.67
CA SER A 66 -2.79 4.70 6.86
C SER A 66 -1.71 5.78 6.73
N SER A 67 -1.64 6.69 7.70
CA SER A 67 -0.59 7.73 7.75
C SER A 67 0.77 7.15 8.14
N GLU A 68 0.74 6.05 8.91
CA GLU A 68 1.90 5.27 9.33
C GLU A 68 1.85 3.87 8.68
N PRO A 69 3.00 3.18 8.55
CA PRO A 69 3.04 1.81 8.09
C PRO A 69 2.36 0.87 9.10
N ILE A 70 1.56 -0.08 8.60
CA ILE A 70 0.93 -1.11 9.44
C ILE A 70 1.88 -2.29 9.71
N SER A 71 2.90 -2.45 8.87
CA SER A 71 3.98 -3.42 9.06
C SER A 71 5.23 -2.96 8.32
N GLY A 72 6.40 -3.25 8.87
CA GLY A 72 7.69 -2.97 8.24
C GLY A 72 8.71 -4.06 8.53
N PRO A 73 9.90 -3.97 7.94
CA PRO A 73 11.04 -4.81 8.31
C PRO A 73 11.31 -4.68 9.81
N GLU A 74 11.52 -5.81 10.47
CA GLU A 74 11.76 -5.89 11.91
C GLU A 74 13.24 -6.12 12.16
N GLU A 75 13.78 -5.46 13.19
CA GLU A 75 15.15 -5.72 13.63
C GLU A 75 15.27 -7.16 14.15
N GLY A 76 16.34 -7.85 13.77
CA GLY A 76 16.62 -9.22 14.24
C GLY A 76 15.93 -10.34 13.46
N TYR A 77 15.16 -10.03 12.41
CA TYR A 77 14.69 -11.02 11.46
C TYR A 77 15.64 -11.11 10.26
N ASP A 78 16.14 -12.31 9.97
CA ASP A 78 17.02 -12.57 8.82
C ASP A 78 16.19 -12.62 7.52
N PHE A 79 15.94 -11.44 6.95
CA PHE A 79 15.42 -11.33 5.60
C PHE A 79 16.52 -11.63 4.58
N GLU A 80 16.23 -12.42 3.55
CA GLU A 80 17.14 -12.59 2.40
C GLU A 80 17.48 -11.25 1.72
N ILE A 81 16.51 -10.33 1.72
CA ILE A 81 16.70 -8.95 1.28
C ILE A 81 16.36 -8.03 2.46
N PRO A 82 17.35 -7.34 3.05
CA PRO A 82 17.09 -6.45 4.17
C PRO A 82 16.17 -5.31 3.74
N ASN A 83 15.43 -4.76 4.71
CA ASN A 83 14.56 -3.60 4.53
C ASN A 83 13.36 -3.81 3.60
N VAL A 84 12.99 -5.05 3.26
CA VAL A 84 11.86 -5.32 2.35
C VAL A 84 10.76 -6.14 3.01
N LYS A 85 9.56 -5.54 3.16
CA LYS A 85 8.29 -6.27 3.21
C LYS A 85 7.41 -5.85 2.03
N PHE A 86 7.05 -6.81 1.19
CA PHE A 86 6.30 -6.58 -0.04
C PHE A 86 5.06 -7.50 -0.09
N PRO A 87 3.85 -6.98 0.17
CA PRO A 87 2.65 -7.79 0.24
C PRO A 87 2.19 -8.19 -1.16
N GLN A 88 2.07 -9.50 -1.43
CA GLN A 88 1.65 -10.03 -2.75
C GLN A 88 0.37 -10.87 -2.69
N GLY A 89 -0.09 -11.23 -1.50
CA GLY A 89 -1.24 -12.11 -1.33
C GLY A 89 -1.98 -11.80 -0.05
N VAL A 90 -3.27 -12.10 -0.06
CA VAL A 90 -4.14 -11.95 1.10
C VAL A 90 -5.12 -13.12 1.13
N ILE A 91 -5.39 -13.62 2.34
CA ILE A 91 -6.37 -14.69 2.58
C ILE A 91 -7.35 -14.15 3.61
N ILE A 92 -8.63 -14.23 3.29
CA ILE A 92 -9.70 -13.91 4.23
C ILE A 92 -9.95 -15.16 5.05
N LYS A 93 -9.77 -15.06 6.36
CA LYS A 93 -10.05 -16.14 7.32
C LYS A 93 -10.98 -15.60 8.41
N GLY A 94 -12.22 -16.07 8.38
CA GLY A 94 -13.23 -15.85 9.42
C GLY A 94 -13.33 -17.02 10.37
#